data_AF-A0A3R8XLX5-F1
#
_entry.id   AF-A0A3R8XLX5-F1
#
_cell.length_a   1.000
_cell.length_b   1.000
_cell.length_c   1.000
_cell.angle_alpha   90.00
_cell.angle_beta   90.00
_cell.angle_gamma   90.00
#
_symmetry.space_group_name_H-M   'P 1'
#
loop_
_entity.id
_entity.type
_entity.pdbx_description
1 polymer ?
#
loop_
_entity_poly.entity_id
_entity_poly.type
_entity_poly.pdbx_seq_one_letter_code
_entity_poly.pdbx_strand_id
1 'polypeptide(L)' 'AGARLPLLAIQGQAKLATLAEALAPGEVARMPIRAFLHSPLEIYWCP' A
#
# COMPACT_ATOMS: atom_id res chain seq x y z
N ALA A 1 17.55 10.52 1.11
CA ALA A 1 17.02 10.55 -0.27
C ALA A 1 15.69 9.80 -0.28
N GLY A 2 14.66 10.30 -0.96
CA GLY A 2 13.33 9.67 -1.02
C GLY A 2 12.70 9.85 -2.40
N ALA A 3 11.70 9.04 -2.73
CA ALA A 3 10.94 9.18 -3.97
C ALA A 3 10.18 10.50 -3.96
N ARG A 4 10.24 11.25 -5.06
CA ARG A 4 9.49 12.51 -5.22
C ARG A 4 8.00 12.26 -5.51
N LEU A 5 7.68 11.10 -6.06
CA LEU A 5 6.33 10.67 -6.39
C LEU A 5 6.19 9.16 -6.15
N PRO A 6 5.75 8.74 -4.95
CA PRO A 6 5.47 7.34 -4.66
C PRO A 6 4.11 6.92 -5.22
N LEU A 7 4.10 5.81 -5.95
CA LEU A 7 2.92 5.24 -6.61
C LEU A 7 2.79 3.76 -6.24
N LEU A 8 1.58 3.30 -5.94
CA LEU A 8 1.25 1.90 -5.74
C LEU A 8 0.19 1.47 -6.76
N ALA A 9 0.61 0.73 -7.78
CA ALA A 9 -0.30 0.10 -8.73
C ALA A 9 -0.58 -1.35 -8.30
N ILE A 10 -1.85 -1.72 -8.15
CA ILE A 10 -2.28 -3.07 -7.81
C ILE A 10 -3.39 -3.55 -8.75
N GLN A 11 -3.45 -4.86 -8.98
CA GLN A 11 -4.47 -5.49 -9.83
C GLN A 11 -5.01 -6.75 -9.17
N GLY A 12 -6.29 -7.03 -9.34
CA GLY A 12 -6.92 -8.21 -8.78
C GLY A 12 -7.51 -7.97 -7.39
N GLN A 13 -8.58 -8.72 -7.10
CA GLN A 13 -9.28 -8.66 -5.81
C GLN A 13 -8.41 -9.08 -4.63
N ALA A 14 -7.54 -10.08 -4.81
CA ALA A 14 -6.66 -10.56 -3.73
C ALA A 14 -5.73 -9.45 -3.21
N LYS A 15 -5.13 -8.65 -4.10
CA LYS A 15 -4.26 -7.54 -3.70
C LYS A 15 -5.03 -6.38 -3.10
N LEU A 16 -6.24 -6.11 -3.60
CA LEU A 16 -7.11 -5.11 -3.00
C LEU A 16 -7.50 -5.48 -1.56
N ALA A 17 -7.83 -6.76 -1.32
CA ALA A 17 -8.11 -7.26 0.03
C ALA A 17 -6.89 -7.12 0.96
N THR A 18 -5.70 -7.54 0.50
CA THR A 18 -4.46 -7.36 1.26
C THR A 18 -4.15 -5.89 1.55
N LEU A 19 -4.40 -4.98 0.59
CA LEU A 19 -4.23 -3.55 0.82
C LEU A 19 -5.22 -3.03 1.89
N ALA A 20 -6.47 -3.46 1.84
CA ALA A 20 -7.47 -3.09 2.85
C ALA A 20 -7.04 -3.55 4.26
N GLU A 21 -6.50 -4.77 4.39
CA GLU A 21 -5.93 -5.26 5.65
C GLU A 21 -4.71 -4.43 6.10
N ALA A 22 -3.85 -4.03 5.16
CA ALA A 22 -2.65 -3.25 5.45
C ALA A 22 -2.96 -1.83 5.94
N LEU A 23 -4.12 -1.26 5.57
CA LEU A 23 -4.55 0.07 5.99
C LEU A 23 -5.04 0.12 7.46
N ALA A 24 -5.47 -1.00 8.03
CA ALA A 24 -5.79 -1.07 9.46
C ALA A 24 -4.51 -0.97 10.31
N PRO A 25 -4.52 -0.43 11.55
CA PRO A 25 -3.33 -0.37 12.40
C PRO A 25 -2.67 -1.74 12.66
N GLY A 26 -1.35 -1.78 12.80
CA GLY A 26 -0.60 -3.03 12.98
C GLY A 26 0.88 -2.90 12.63
N GLU A 27 1.63 -3.97 12.89
CA GLU A 27 3.10 -3.97 12.79
C GLU A 27 3.60 -4.02 11.34
N VAL A 28 4.61 -3.19 11.04
CA VAL A 28 5.32 -3.21 9.74
C VAL A 28 5.99 -4.57 9.49
N ALA A 29 6.50 -5.24 10.52
CA ALA A 29 7.13 -6.55 10.38
C ALA A 29 6.16 -7.63 9.84
N ARG A 30 4.85 -7.48 10.11
CA ARG A 30 3.82 -8.41 9.63
C ARG A 30 3.36 -8.10 8.20
N MET A 31 3.32 -6.81 7.83
CA MET A 31 3.02 -6.40 6.46
C MET A 31 3.94 -5.24 6.05
N PRO A 32 5.10 -5.51 5.43
CA PRO A 32 6.10 -4.49 5.14
C PRO A 32 5.61 -3.32 4.29
N ILE A 33 4.56 -3.54 3.47
CA ILE A 33 3.93 -2.48 2.68
C ILE A 33 3.43 -1.30 3.55
N ARG A 34 3.09 -1.55 4.82
CA ARG A 34 2.69 -0.52 5.80
C ARG A 34 3.72 0.60 5.94
N ALA A 35 5.01 0.31 5.76
CA ALA A 35 6.07 1.31 5.79
C ALA A 35 5.94 2.38 4.70
N PHE A 36 5.16 2.11 3.64
CA PHE A 36 4.94 3.01 2.51
C PHE A 36 3.52 3.59 2.48
N LEU A 37 2.59 3.08 3.29
CA LEU A 37 1.19 3.51 3.34
C LEU A 37 1.01 4.80 4.17
N HIS A 38 1.73 5.85 3.79
CA HIS A 38 1.63 7.17 4.40
C HIS A 38 1.65 8.25 3.31
N SER A 39 1.11 9.43 3.61
CA SER A 39 1.11 10.55 2.68
C SER A 39 2.54 11.07 2.41
N PRO A 40 2.85 11.52 1.18
CA PRO A 40 2.07 11.34 -0.03
C PRO A 40 2.23 9.92 -0.60
N LEU A 41 1.16 9.29 -1.09
CA LEU A 41 1.15 8.04 -1.87
C LEU A 41 -0.11 8.02 -2.75
N GLU A 42 0.06 7.78 -4.05
CA GLU A 42 -1.08 7.57 -4.95
C GLU A 42 -1.28 6.07 -5.21
N ILE A 43 -2.53 5.62 -5.15
CA ILE A 43 -2.90 4.21 -5.32
C ILE A 43 -3.75 4.07 -6.59
N TYR A 44 -3.28 3.24 -7.50
CA TYR A 44 -3.95 2.90 -8.75
C TYR A 44 -4.39 1.43 -8.67
N TRP A 45 -5.69 1.17 -8.90
CA TRP A 45 -6.23 -0.18 -8.89
C TRP A 45 -6.97 -0.52 -10.17
N CYS A 46 -6.80 -1.78 -10.62
CA CYS A 46 -7.51 -2.38 -11.73
C CYS A 46 -8.11 -3.73 -11.28
N PRO A 47 -9.31 -4.12 -11.76
CA PRO A 47 -9.93 -5.39 -11.42
C PRO A 47 -9.06 -6.64 -11.60
#